data_AF-A0A318TY32-F1
#
_entry.id   AF-A0A318TY32-F1
#
_cell.length_a   1.000
_cell.length_b   1.000
_cell.length_c   1.000
_cell.angle_alpha   90.00
_cell.angle_beta   90.00
_cell.angle_gamma   90.00
#
_symmetry.space_group_name_H-M   'P 1'
#
loop_
_entity.id
_entity.type
_entity.pdbx_description
1 polymer ?
#
loop_
_entity_poly.entity_id
_entity_poly.type
_entity_poly.pdbx_seq_one_letter_code
_entity_poly.pdbx_strand_id
1 'polypeptide(L)'
;MTEYPPEEVLKSFEKHERAAIKAGLLPRERSAHVIPKVCKDFGVQYVISPWQKPHPLISHLESLYSKILRQADRGAGAIFTGVACHLDSFFPVIFPIAYGTCRLDVRDCIEINDEQWSRLKCFPEEHDEFMFQVCDVFDIGASLGCYDDFSMPDGYAGDLFRLSCQYMEAAVAAAIGNFRLKGAVQSAIVAAELSVKSAAVVVSDLNETQLREEIGHRISDAKKFICTDPRYDWSALAAQIKNMPELVRNRYDPQSFSRTEARKVIISAQRVIALNAASYSGATSRNKFYVPTR
;
A
#
# COMPACT_ATOMS: atom_id res chain seq x y z
N MET A 1 -33.47 -30.00 5.26
CA MET A 1 -34.22 -28.75 5.50
C MET A 1 -33.27 -27.77 6.15
N THR A 2 -32.98 -26.65 5.50
CA THR A 2 -32.17 -25.59 6.11
C THR A 2 -32.90 -25.06 7.34
N GLU A 3 -32.24 -25.10 8.50
CA GLU A 3 -32.76 -24.70 9.82
C GLU A 3 -33.18 -23.21 9.89
N TYR A 4 -32.86 -22.43 8.85
CA TYR A 4 -33.15 -21.00 8.74
C TYR A 4 -33.77 -20.69 7.36
N PRO A 5 -34.94 -20.01 7.29
CA PRO A 5 -35.55 -19.62 6.02
C PRO A 5 -34.66 -18.62 5.27
N PRO A 6 -34.27 -18.89 4.00
CA PRO A 6 -33.32 -18.03 3.27
C PRO A 6 -33.76 -16.56 3.15
N GLU A 7 -35.06 -16.31 2.99
CA GLU A 7 -35.60 -14.95 2.90
C GLU A 7 -35.50 -14.17 4.21
N GLU A 8 -35.66 -14.85 5.35
CA GLU A 8 -35.54 -14.22 6.67
C GLU A 8 -34.08 -13.89 6.97
N VAL A 9 -33.16 -14.80 6.63
CA VAL A 9 -31.72 -14.57 6.76
C VAL A 9 -31.29 -13.38 5.90
N LEU A 10 -31.77 -13.30 4.66
CA LEU A 10 -31.46 -12.17 3.77
C LEU A 10 -32.03 -10.84 4.29
N LYS A 11 -33.26 -10.84 4.82
CA LYS A 11 -33.86 -9.63 5.43
C LYS A 11 -33.09 -9.14 6.65
N SER A 12 -32.69 -10.06 7.55
CA SER A 12 -31.85 -9.72 8.70
C SER A 12 -30.47 -9.22 8.26
N PHE A 13 -29.86 -9.88 7.28
CA PHE A 13 -28.60 -9.46 6.68
C PHE A 13 -28.68 -8.03 6.13
N GLU A 14 -29.64 -7.73 5.25
CA GLU A 14 -29.83 -6.39 4.65
C GLU A 14 -30.05 -5.30 5.71
N LYS A 15 -30.83 -5.61 6.75
CA LYS A 15 -31.07 -4.69 7.87
C LYS A 15 -29.77 -4.29 8.56
N HIS A 16 -28.94 -5.27 8.92
CA HIS A 16 -27.68 -5.02 9.62
C HIS A 16 -26.61 -4.43 8.69
N GLU A 17 -26.60 -4.81 7.42
CA GLU A 17 -25.71 -4.26 6.40
C GLU A 17 -25.98 -2.76 6.18
N ARG A 18 -27.25 -2.35 6.06
CA ARG A 18 -27.64 -0.94 5.96
C ARG A 18 -27.28 -0.15 7.22
N ALA A 19 -27.45 -0.76 8.39
CA ALA A 19 -27.04 -0.14 9.65
C ALA A 19 -25.52 0.06 9.70
N ALA A 20 -24.75 -0.92 9.22
CA ALA A 20 -23.28 -0.83 9.14
C ALA A 20 -22.83 0.26 8.15
N ILE A 21 -23.47 0.37 6.98
CA ILE A 21 -23.22 1.44 6.01
C ILE A 21 -23.52 2.81 6.63
N LYS A 22 -24.66 2.96 7.33
CA LYS A 22 -25.03 4.20 8.00
C LYS A 22 -24.05 4.58 9.12
N ALA A 23 -23.41 3.59 9.74
CA ALA A 23 -22.36 3.80 10.74
C ALA A 23 -20.98 4.13 10.12
N GLY A 24 -20.87 4.16 8.78
CA GLY A 24 -19.62 4.47 8.08
C GLY A 24 -18.62 3.32 8.01
N LEU A 25 -19.04 2.08 8.30
CA LEU A 25 -18.15 0.91 8.23
C LEU A 25 -17.79 0.58 6.78
N LEU A 26 -16.50 0.35 6.53
CA LEU A 26 -15.97 -0.01 5.21
C LEU A 26 -16.43 -1.42 4.79
N PRO A 27 -16.49 -1.73 3.48
CA PRO A 27 -16.87 -3.05 2.99
C PRO A 27 -16.24 -4.24 3.71
N ARG A 28 -14.94 -4.17 3.97
CA ARG A 28 -14.15 -5.21 4.65
C ARG A 28 -14.45 -5.39 6.14
N GLU A 29 -14.89 -4.34 6.81
CA GLU A 29 -15.17 -4.35 8.26
C GLU A 29 -16.56 -4.93 8.54
N ARG A 30 -17.46 -4.83 7.56
CA ARG A 30 -18.88 -5.18 7.73
C ARG A 30 -19.08 -6.64 8.10
N SER A 31 -18.31 -7.58 7.55
CA SER A 31 -18.47 -9.01 7.87
C SER A 31 -18.31 -9.28 9.37
N ALA A 32 -17.29 -8.71 10.01
CA ALA A 32 -17.04 -8.85 11.44
C ALA A 32 -18.12 -8.20 12.32
N HIS A 33 -18.87 -7.22 11.78
CA HIS A 33 -19.93 -6.51 12.52
C HIS A 33 -21.34 -7.04 12.24
N VAL A 34 -21.59 -7.56 11.04
CA VAL A 34 -22.92 -7.97 10.57
C VAL A 34 -23.16 -9.44 10.84
N ILE A 35 -22.19 -10.32 10.59
CA ILE A 35 -22.35 -11.76 10.83
C ILE A 35 -22.74 -12.06 12.29
N PRO A 36 -22.09 -11.48 13.32
CA PRO A 36 -22.49 -11.75 14.70
C PRO A 36 -23.90 -11.25 15.03
N LYS A 37 -24.34 -10.14 14.43
CA LYS A 37 -25.68 -9.58 14.64
C LYS A 37 -26.77 -10.42 13.98
N VAL A 38 -26.53 -10.91 12.77
CA VAL A 38 -27.44 -11.85 12.10
C VAL A 38 -27.50 -13.16 12.89
N CYS A 39 -26.36 -13.70 13.32
CA CYS A 39 -26.34 -14.90 14.17
C CYS A 39 -27.16 -14.70 15.45
N LYS A 40 -27.04 -13.54 16.10
CA LYS A 40 -27.85 -13.18 17.28
C LYS A 40 -29.35 -13.15 17.00
N ASP A 41 -29.79 -12.63 15.85
CA ASP A 41 -31.22 -12.61 15.47
C ASP A 41 -31.81 -14.03 15.35
N PHE A 42 -30.98 -15.02 15.01
CA PHE A 42 -31.38 -16.43 14.90
C PHE A 42 -30.98 -17.29 16.13
N GLY A 43 -30.58 -16.67 17.24
CA GLY A 43 -30.21 -17.39 18.46
C GLY A 43 -28.90 -18.18 18.37
N VAL A 44 -28.08 -17.93 17.35
CA VAL A 44 -26.79 -18.60 17.14
C VAL A 44 -25.69 -17.82 17.86
N GLN A 45 -24.94 -18.51 18.73
CA GLN A 45 -23.76 -17.94 19.35
C GLN A 45 -22.60 -17.89 18.34
N TYR A 46 -22.13 -16.68 18.04
CA TYR A 46 -20.99 -16.48 17.16
C TYR A 46 -19.69 -16.71 17.93
N VAL A 47 -18.95 -17.76 17.56
CA VAL A 47 -17.63 -18.09 18.14
C VAL A 47 -16.61 -18.16 17.02
N ILE A 48 -15.55 -17.35 17.10
CA ILE A 48 -14.39 -17.46 16.23
C ILE A 48 -13.44 -18.47 16.87
N SER A 49 -13.32 -19.66 16.29
CA SER A 49 -12.39 -20.68 16.74
C SER A 49 -11.68 -21.31 15.54
N PRO A 50 -10.34 -21.38 15.52
CA PRO A 50 -9.60 -22.03 14.44
C PRO A 50 -9.77 -23.56 14.44
N TRP A 51 -10.35 -24.14 15.49
CA TRP A 51 -10.44 -25.58 15.70
C TRP A 51 -11.85 -26.15 15.50
N GLN A 52 -12.86 -25.30 15.31
CA GLN A 52 -14.25 -25.73 15.13
C GLN A 52 -14.74 -25.38 13.74
N LYS A 53 -15.51 -26.29 13.14
CA LYS A 53 -16.20 -25.99 11.89
C LYS A 53 -17.20 -24.86 12.14
N PRO A 54 -17.23 -23.82 11.30
CA PRO A 54 -18.18 -22.73 11.45
C PRO A 54 -19.62 -23.27 11.39
N HIS A 55 -20.48 -22.66 12.19
CA HIS A 55 -21.91 -22.97 12.20
C HIS A 55 -22.51 -22.80 10.79
N PRO A 56 -23.47 -23.63 10.34
CA PRO A 56 -24.00 -23.57 8.97
C PRO A 56 -24.51 -22.19 8.54
N LEU A 57 -25.11 -21.43 9.47
CA LEU A 57 -25.52 -20.05 9.25
C LEU A 57 -24.33 -19.12 8.95
N ILE A 58 -23.20 -19.29 9.65
CA ILE A 58 -21.99 -18.50 9.42
C ILE A 58 -21.45 -18.78 8.02
N SER A 59 -21.31 -20.05 7.64
CA SER A 59 -20.85 -20.42 6.29
C SER A 59 -21.78 -19.91 5.18
N HIS A 60 -23.09 -19.89 5.43
CA HIS A 60 -24.05 -19.31 4.51
C HIS A 60 -23.86 -17.79 4.35
N LEU A 61 -23.65 -17.06 5.46
CA LEU A 61 -23.40 -15.62 5.45
C LEU A 61 -22.05 -15.25 4.82
N GLU A 62 -21.00 -16.04 5.06
CA GLU A 62 -19.71 -15.88 4.39
C GLU A 62 -19.83 -16.10 2.87
N SER A 63 -20.59 -17.12 2.46
CA SER A 63 -20.90 -17.34 1.04
C SER A 63 -21.71 -16.18 0.45
N LEU A 64 -22.67 -15.63 1.20
CA LEU A 64 -23.45 -14.47 0.76
C LEU A 64 -22.54 -13.26 0.55
N TYR A 65 -21.65 -12.95 1.51
CA TYR A 65 -20.63 -11.92 1.35
C TYR A 65 -19.74 -12.14 0.14
N SER A 66 -19.31 -13.39 -0.12
CA SER A 66 -18.49 -13.71 -1.29
C SER A 66 -19.16 -13.46 -2.64
N LYS A 67 -20.50 -13.52 -2.66
CA LYS A 67 -21.31 -13.30 -3.87
C LYS A 67 -21.66 -11.83 -4.08
N ILE A 68 -21.82 -11.07 -2.99
CA ILE A 68 -22.23 -9.66 -3.04
C ILE A 68 -21.02 -8.73 -3.18
N LEU A 69 -19.93 -9.01 -2.47
CA LEU A 69 -18.75 -8.15 -2.46
C LEU A 69 -17.68 -8.65 -3.42
N ARG A 70 -16.98 -7.71 -4.07
CA ARG A 70 -15.78 -8.04 -4.86
C ARG A 70 -14.73 -8.64 -3.93
N GLN A 71 -13.87 -9.49 -4.46
CA GLN A 71 -12.77 -10.08 -3.67
C GLN A 71 -11.90 -9.01 -2.99
N ALA A 72 -11.59 -7.93 -3.68
CA ALA A 72 -10.85 -6.80 -3.14
C ALA A 72 -11.55 -6.10 -1.95
N ASP A 73 -12.88 -6.12 -1.89
CA ASP A 73 -13.66 -5.48 -0.83
C ASP A 73 -13.79 -6.38 0.43
N ARG A 74 -13.31 -7.63 0.37
CA ARG A 74 -13.44 -8.65 1.44
C ARG A 74 -12.16 -8.89 2.24
N GLY A 75 -11.00 -8.45 1.75
CA GLY A 75 -9.72 -8.70 2.42
C GLY A 75 -9.59 -7.95 3.76
N ALA A 76 -8.79 -8.49 4.68
CA ALA A 76 -8.53 -7.92 6.02
C ALA A 76 -7.90 -6.51 6.02
N GLY A 77 -7.66 -5.96 4.82
CA GLY A 77 -6.96 -4.70 4.62
C GLY A 77 -5.46 -4.93 4.46
N ALA A 78 -4.84 -3.93 3.86
CA ALA A 78 -3.40 -3.75 3.79
C ALA A 78 -3.04 -2.57 4.66
N ILE A 79 -1.83 -2.56 5.21
CA ILE A 79 -1.28 -1.34 5.83
C ILE A 79 -0.81 -0.39 4.76
N PHE A 80 -0.19 -0.95 3.72
CA PHE A 80 0.27 -0.22 2.56
C PHE A 80 0.17 -1.10 1.33
N THR A 81 -0.24 -0.52 0.20
CA THR A 81 -0.18 -1.17 -1.10
C THR A 81 0.77 -0.42 -2.02
N GLY A 82 1.83 -1.10 -2.42
CA GLY A 82 2.78 -0.63 -3.42
C GLY A 82 2.69 -1.46 -4.71
N VAL A 83 3.74 -1.38 -5.52
CA VAL A 83 3.79 -2.08 -6.80
C VAL A 83 5.19 -2.61 -7.09
N ALA A 84 5.24 -3.78 -7.72
CA ALA A 84 6.42 -4.30 -8.39
C ALA A 84 6.10 -4.45 -9.89
N CYS A 85 7.11 -4.29 -10.74
CA CYS A 85 6.98 -4.29 -12.18
C CYS A 85 7.90 -5.32 -12.80
N HIS A 86 7.34 -6.13 -13.69
CA HIS A 86 8.10 -6.96 -14.61
C HIS A 86 7.66 -6.59 -16.04
N LEU A 87 8.64 -6.30 -16.91
CA LEU A 87 8.42 -5.69 -18.23
C LEU A 87 7.66 -4.35 -18.11
N ASP A 88 6.40 -4.32 -18.55
CA ASP A 88 5.50 -3.17 -18.48
C ASP A 88 4.24 -3.48 -17.65
N SER A 89 4.21 -4.59 -16.93
CA SER A 89 3.08 -5.03 -16.11
C SER A 89 3.28 -4.63 -14.65
N PHE A 90 2.23 -4.05 -14.06
CA PHE A 90 2.20 -3.61 -12.66
C PHE A 90 1.56 -4.71 -11.82
N PHE A 91 2.29 -5.22 -10.84
CA PHE A 91 1.84 -6.23 -9.89
C PHE A 91 1.66 -5.54 -8.53
N PRO A 92 0.42 -5.43 -8.00
CA PRO A 92 0.23 -4.91 -6.66
C PRO A 92 0.97 -5.78 -5.65
N VAL A 93 1.63 -5.10 -4.72
CA VAL A 93 2.30 -5.72 -3.58
C VAL A 93 1.63 -5.18 -2.33
N ILE A 94 1.18 -6.08 -1.48
CA ILE A 94 0.38 -5.77 -0.30
C ILE A 94 1.24 -6.04 0.92
N PHE A 95 1.46 -5.02 1.75
CA PHE A 95 1.98 -5.26 3.10
C PHE A 95 0.81 -5.60 4.04
N PRO A 96 0.71 -6.86 4.53
CA PRO A 96 -0.46 -7.30 5.26
C PRO A 96 -0.50 -6.74 6.68
N ILE A 97 -1.70 -6.71 7.26
CA ILE A 97 -1.86 -6.53 8.70
C ILE A 97 -1.60 -7.86 9.38
N ALA A 98 -0.64 -7.90 10.30
CA ALA A 98 -0.30 -9.09 11.09
C ALA A 98 -0.21 -8.74 12.58
N TYR A 99 -0.62 -9.68 13.43
CA TYR A 99 -0.55 -9.53 14.88
C TYR A 99 0.34 -10.64 15.47
N GLY A 100 1.25 -10.27 16.37
CA GLY A 100 2.20 -11.20 16.98
C GLY A 100 3.30 -11.65 16.02
N THR A 101 3.84 -12.85 16.24
CA THR A 101 4.88 -13.41 15.37
C THR A 101 4.26 -14.17 14.21
N CYS A 102 4.45 -13.69 12.98
CA CYS A 102 3.98 -14.34 11.77
C CYS A 102 5.14 -14.74 10.84
N ARG A 103 4.98 -15.86 10.12
CA ARG A 103 5.83 -16.19 8.98
C ARG A 103 5.09 -15.77 7.71
N LEU A 104 5.71 -14.89 6.93
CA LEU A 104 5.14 -14.36 5.71
C LEU A 104 5.88 -14.95 4.51
N ASP A 105 5.13 -15.50 3.55
CA ASP A 105 5.65 -15.76 2.22
C ASP A 105 5.43 -14.51 1.37
N VAL A 106 6.51 -13.98 0.80
CA VAL A 106 6.47 -12.77 -0.02
C VAL A 106 5.58 -12.97 -1.25
N ARG A 107 5.51 -14.20 -1.78
CA ARG A 107 4.66 -14.51 -2.92
C ARG A 107 3.17 -14.30 -2.61
N ASP A 108 2.73 -14.61 -1.39
CA ASP A 108 1.34 -14.43 -0.96
C ASP A 108 0.94 -12.96 -0.87
N CYS A 109 1.92 -12.06 -0.87
CA CYS A 109 1.75 -10.61 -0.80
C CYS A 109 1.70 -9.95 -2.19
N ILE A 110 1.84 -10.72 -3.27
CA ILE A 110 1.92 -10.20 -4.63
C ILE A 110 0.81 -10.84 -5.46
N GLU A 111 0.03 -10.05 -6.20
CA GLU A 111 -0.93 -10.60 -7.15
C GLU A 111 -0.22 -11.08 -8.43
N ILE A 112 0.48 -12.21 -8.34
CA ILE A 112 1.22 -12.84 -9.44
C ILE A 112 0.87 -14.32 -9.56
N ASN A 113 0.65 -14.81 -10.78
CA ASN A 113 0.36 -16.22 -11.02
C ASN A 113 1.64 -17.08 -11.15
N ASP A 114 1.46 -18.40 -11.16
CA ASP A 114 2.54 -19.39 -11.16
C ASP A 114 3.44 -19.29 -12.39
N GLU A 115 2.86 -19.06 -13.56
CA GLU A 115 3.59 -18.92 -14.82
C GLU A 115 4.42 -17.64 -14.85
N GLN A 116 3.87 -16.52 -14.39
CA GLN A 116 4.54 -15.23 -14.27
C GLN A 116 5.70 -15.31 -13.27
N TRP A 117 5.46 -15.92 -12.11
CA TRP A 117 6.48 -16.13 -11.09
C TRP A 117 7.62 -17.03 -11.57
N SER A 118 7.27 -18.13 -12.25
CA SER A 118 8.26 -19.06 -12.82
C SER A 118 9.08 -18.40 -13.92
N ARG A 119 8.44 -17.59 -14.79
CA ARG A 119 9.15 -16.80 -15.79
C ARG A 119 10.13 -15.82 -15.15
N LEU A 120 9.72 -15.08 -14.12
CA LEU A 120 10.57 -14.12 -13.44
C LEU A 120 11.84 -14.79 -12.91
N LYS A 121 11.71 -15.98 -12.31
CA LYS A 121 12.85 -16.77 -11.81
C LYS A 121 13.83 -17.23 -12.90
N CYS A 122 13.43 -17.29 -14.16
CA CYS A 122 14.32 -17.61 -15.27
C CYS A 122 15.25 -16.45 -15.66
N PHE A 123 14.99 -15.23 -15.18
CA PHE A 123 15.76 -14.03 -15.49
C PHE A 123 16.27 -13.39 -14.18
N PRO A 124 17.44 -13.80 -13.66
CA PRO A 124 17.91 -13.39 -12.33
C PRO A 124 17.95 -11.88 -12.13
N GLU A 125 18.46 -11.10 -13.08
CA GLU A 125 18.54 -9.64 -12.95
C GLU A 125 17.14 -8.99 -12.84
N GLU A 126 16.16 -9.48 -13.60
CA GLU A 126 14.79 -8.99 -13.54
C GLU A 126 14.09 -9.41 -12.25
N HIS A 127 14.37 -10.63 -11.78
CA HIS A 127 13.89 -11.13 -10.49
C HIS A 127 14.43 -10.28 -9.33
N ASP A 128 15.73 -9.96 -9.36
CA ASP A 128 16.39 -9.15 -8.35
C ASP A 128 15.81 -7.73 -8.32
N GLU A 129 15.63 -7.10 -9.49
CA GLU A 129 14.98 -5.79 -9.60
C GLU A 129 13.55 -5.82 -9.04
N PHE A 130 12.79 -6.86 -9.40
CA PHE A 130 11.42 -7.05 -8.93
C PHE A 130 11.38 -7.21 -7.40
N MET A 131 12.25 -8.04 -6.82
CA MET A 131 12.31 -8.26 -5.38
C MET A 131 12.78 -7.01 -4.62
N PHE A 132 13.64 -6.17 -5.20
CA PHE A 132 13.97 -4.87 -4.61
C PHE A 132 12.78 -3.92 -4.56
N GLN A 133 11.92 -3.93 -5.58
CA GLN A 133 10.69 -3.15 -5.58
C GLN A 133 9.71 -3.67 -4.52
N VAL A 134 9.62 -4.99 -4.34
CA VAL A 134 8.85 -5.61 -3.25
C VAL A 134 9.40 -5.18 -1.88
N CYS A 135 10.72 -5.20 -1.69
CA CYS A 135 11.35 -4.72 -0.46
C CYS A 135 11.03 -3.24 -0.18
N ASP A 136 10.97 -2.39 -1.21
CA ASP A 136 10.56 -0.98 -1.03
C ASP A 136 9.14 -0.89 -0.46
N VAL A 137 8.21 -1.72 -0.93
CA VAL A 137 6.84 -1.77 -0.36
C VAL A 137 6.84 -2.21 1.10
N PHE A 138 7.68 -3.19 1.43
CA PHE A 138 7.81 -3.68 2.80
C PHE A 138 8.46 -2.65 3.72
N ASP A 139 9.48 -1.91 3.27
CA ASP A 139 10.11 -0.83 4.04
C ASP A 139 9.09 0.26 4.39
N ILE A 140 8.25 0.64 3.42
CA ILE A 140 7.19 1.64 3.60
C ILE A 140 6.11 1.10 4.54
N GLY A 141 5.58 -0.08 4.26
CA GLY A 141 4.49 -0.69 5.04
C GLY A 141 4.88 -0.98 6.48
N ALA A 142 6.09 -1.48 6.71
CA ALA A 142 6.62 -1.73 8.05
C ALA A 142 6.82 -0.41 8.83
N SER A 143 7.30 0.65 8.17
CA SER A 143 7.44 1.98 8.79
C SER A 143 6.09 2.61 9.13
N LEU A 144 5.11 2.49 8.24
CA LEU A 144 3.75 3.00 8.45
C LEU A 144 3.02 2.25 9.59
N GLY A 145 3.26 0.95 9.70
CA GLY A 145 2.73 0.12 10.78
C GLY A 145 3.57 0.11 12.06
N CYS A 146 4.73 0.75 12.07
CA CYS A 146 5.73 0.71 13.14
C CYS A 146 6.06 -0.73 13.61
N TYR A 147 6.32 -1.64 12.68
CA TYR A 147 6.68 -3.03 12.99
C TYR A 147 8.17 -3.20 13.30
N ASP A 148 8.48 -4.07 14.26
CA ASP A 148 9.85 -4.44 14.64
C ASP A 148 10.74 -3.20 14.86
N ASP A 149 11.79 -3.08 14.06
CA ASP A 149 12.79 -2.01 14.09
C ASP A 149 12.38 -0.80 13.23
N PHE A 150 11.25 -0.86 12.52
CA PHE A 150 10.80 0.21 11.64
C PHE A 150 9.99 1.25 12.40
N SER A 151 10.15 2.51 12.01
CA SER A 151 9.46 3.65 12.60
C SER A 151 9.12 4.67 11.52
N MET A 152 8.13 5.52 11.82
CA MET A 152 7.84 6.72 11.08
C MET A 152 7.97 7.94 12.01
N PRO A 153 8.25 9.13 11.47
CA PRO A 153 8.36 10.33 12.29
C PRO A 153 7.02 10.70 12.93
N ASP A 154 7.07 11.38 14.07
CA ASP A 154 5.88 11.90 14.74
C ASP A 154 5.46 13.27 14.19
N GLY A 155 4.27 13.73 14.61
CA GLY A 155 3.76 15.07 14.31
C GLY A 155 3.63 15.37 12.82
N TYR A 156 3.95 16.61 12.45
CA TYR A 156 3.74 17.11 11.09
C TYR A 156 4.55 16.35 10.03
N ALA A 157 5.78 15.93 10.36
CA ALA A 157 6.57 15.07 9.48
C ALA A 157 5.88 13.72 9.25
N GLY A 158 5.33 13.11 10.30
CA GLY A 158 4.55 11.89 10.21
C GLY A 158 3.33 12.03 9.32
N ASP A 159 2.59 13.13 9.45
CA ASP A 159 1.41 13.39 8.64
C ASP A 159 1.75 13.55 7.14
N LEU A 160 2.85 14.23 6.81
CA LEU A 160 3.36 14.31 5.43
C LEU A 160 3.76 12.94 4.90
N PHE A 161 4.38 12.09 5.71
CA PHE A 161 4.76 10.73 5.31
C PHE A 161 3.53 9.84 5.07
N ARG A 162 2.51 9.89 5.94
CA ARG A 162 1.25 9.17 5.74
C ARG A 162 0.54 9.65 4.46
N LEU A 163 0.49 10.96 4.24
CA LEU A 163 -0.11 11.53 3.04
C LEU A 163 0.66 11.12 1.78
N SER A 164 2.00 11.07 1.84
CA SER A 164 2.83 10.52 0.77
C SER A 164 2.43 9.08 0.43
N CYS A 165 2.28 8.21 1.43
CA CYS A 165 1.85 6.83 1.23
C CYS A 165 0.47 6.75 0.56
N GLN A 166 -0.50 7.58 0.99
CA GLN A 166 -1.84 7.64 0.38
C GLN A 166 -1.80 8.05 -1.10
N TYR A 167 -0.97 9.04 -1.47
CA TYR A 167 -0.78 9.41 -2.87
C TYR A 167 -0.09 8.30 -3.68
N MET A 168 0.80 7.53 -3.06
CA MET A 168 1.41 6.37 -3.70
C MET A 168 0.38 5.27 -3.93
N GLU A 169 -0.47 4.95 -2.96
CA GLU A 169 -1.57 3.98 -3.13
C GLU A 169 -2.54 4.40 -4.24
N ALA A 170 -2.85 5.70 -4.32
CA ALA A 170 -3.65 6.25 -5.42
C ALA A 170 -2.94 6.10 -6.78
N ALA A 171 -1.62 6.29 -6.82
CA ALA A 171 -0.83 6.06 -8.03
C ALA A 171 -0.87 4.59 -8.47
N VAL A 172 -0.71 3.67 -7.53
CA VAL A 172 -0.76 2.21 -7.76
C VAL A 172 -2.13 1.80 -8.27
N ALA A 173 -3.20 2.23 -7.60
CA ALA A 173 -4.57 1.93 -8.02
C ALA A 173 -4.85 2.42 -9.46
N ALA A 174 -4.41 3.63 -9.81
CA ALA A 174 -4.54 4.17 -11.15
C ALA A 174 -3.69 3.41 -12.19
N ALA A 175 -2.48 2.97 -11.82
CA ALA A 175 -1.59 2.21 -12.71
C ALA A 175 -2.13 0.80 -13.02
N ILE A 176 -2.64 0.11 -12.00
CA ILE A 176 -3.24 -1.23 -12.12
C ILE A 176 -4.55 -1.15 -12.90
N GLY A 177 -5.35 -0.11 -12.69
CA GLY A 177 -6.57 0.13 -13.44
C GLY A 177 -6.36 0.21 -14.96
N ASN A 178 -5.12 0.38 -15.44
CA ASN A 178 -4.74 0.33 -16.85
C ASN A 178 -5.42 1.41 -17.73
N PHE A 179 -5.91 2.50 -17.13
CA PHE A 179 -6.52 3.62 -17.81
C PHE A 179 -5.70 4.89 -17.59
N ARG A 180 -5.29 5.56 -18.68
CA ARG A 180 -4.62 6.88 -18.70
C ARG A 180 -3.62 7.11 -17.53
N LEU A 181 -2.40 6.60 -17.69
CA LEU A 181 -1.33 6.60 -16.67
C LEU A 181 -0.89 7.98 -16.16
N LYS A 182 -1.32 9.08 -16.79
CA LYS A 182 -1.01 10.44 -16.34
C LYS A 182 -1.43 10.70 -14.89
N GLY A 183 -2.60 10.23 -14.48
CA GLY A 183 -3.06 10.36 -13.08
C GLY A 183 -2.19 9.61 -12.10
N ALA A 184 -1.73 8.40 -12.49
CA ALA A 184 -0.79 7.60 -11.70
C ALA A 184 0.55 8.32 -11.54
N VAL A 185 1.11 8.82 -12.65
CA VAL A 185 2.37 9.57 -12.67
C VAL A 185 2.29 10.82 -11.78
N GLN A 186 1.22 11.61 -11.89
CA GLN A 186 1.06 12.81 -11.06
C GLN A 186 0.97 12.47 -9.57
N SER A 187 0.22 11.43 -9.21
CA SER A 187 0.07 10.99 -7.82
C SER A 187 1.40 10.49 -7.26
N ALA A 188 2.18 9.75 -8.07
CA ALA A 188 3.52 9.30 -7.69
C ALA A 188 4.50 10.47 -7.44
N ILE A 189 4.47 11.51 -8.28
CA ILE A 189 5.32 12.70 -8.09
C ILE A 189 4.96 13.42 -6.78
N VAL A 190 3.67 13.59 -6.49
CA VAL A 190 3.21 14.21 -5.23
C VAL A 190 3.62 13.34 -4.03
N ALA A 191 3.51 12.02 -4.15
CA ALA A 191 3.97 11.11 -3.12
C ALA A 191 5.46 11.30 -2.81
N ALA A 192 6.32 11.33 -3.83
CA ALA A 192 7.75 11.59 -3.65
C ALA A 192 8.03 12.97 -3.04
N GLU A 193 7.34 14.01 -3.51
CA GLU A 193 7.47 15.39 -2.98
C GLU A 193 7.16 15.44 -1.48
N LEU A 194 6.03 14.87 -1.06
CA LEU A 194 5.61 14.85 0.34
C LEU A 194 6.55 14.04 1.23
N SER A 195 7.08 12.91 0.73
CA SER A 195 8.05 12.12 1.48
C SER A 195 9.35 12.89 1.71
N VAL A 196 9.86 13.57 0.68
CA VAL A 196 11.07 14.41 0.82
C VAL A 196 10.82 15.62 1.72
N LYS A 197 9.63 16.22 1.67
CA LYS A 197 9.25 17.27 2.62
C LYS A 197 9.22 16.75 4.06
N SER A 198 8.65 15.57 4.29
CA SER A 198 8.69 14.91 5.61
C SER A 198 10.12 14.77 6.12
N ALA A 199 11.05 14.29 5.29
CA ALA A 199 12.46 14.22 5.63
C ALA A 199 13.08 15.60 5.95
N ALA A 200 12.73 16.65 5.19
CA ALA A 200 13.20 18.00 5.46
C ALA A 200 12.70 18.56 6.81
N VAL A 201 11.46 18.22 7.21
CA VAL A 201 10.94 18.54 8.55
C VAL A 201 11.75 17.81 9.62
N VAL A 202 12.03 16.52 9.43
CA VAL A 202 12.81 15.72 10.40
C VAL A 202 14.23 16.26 10.59
N VAL A 203 14.88 16.71 9.53
CA VAL A 203 16.29 17.15 9.58
C VAL A 203 16.44 18.61 9.99
N SER A 204 15.57 19.49 9.49
CA SER A 204 15.72 20.95 9.59
C SER A 204 14.55 21.66 10.30
N ASP A 205 13.59 20.91 10.85
CA ASP A 205 12.42 21.42 11.59
C ASP A 205 11.63 22.49 10.81
N LEU A 206 11.48 22.30 9.50
CA LEU A 206 10.77 23.24 8.65
C LEU A 206 9.26 23.21 8.92
N ASN A 207 8.65 24.38 9.03
CA ASN A 207 7.19 24.50 9.06
C ASN A 207 6.57 24.54 7.65
N GLU A 208 5.24 24.51 7.57
CA GLU A 208 4.50 24.50 6.30
C GLU A 208 4.86 25.67 5.37
N THR A 209 4.97 26.89 5.92
CA THR A 209 5.33 28.09 5.15
C THR A 209 6.72 27.94 4.54
N GLN A 210 7.70 27.49 5.32
CA GLN A 210 9.06 27.26 4.85
C GLN A 210 9.12 26.13 3.82
N LEU A 211 8.40 25.03 4.01
CA LEU A 211 8.33 23.96 2.99
C LEU A 211 7.79 24.48 1.66
N ARG A 212 6.78 25.35 1.69
CA ARG A 212 6.19 25.94 0.49
C ARG A 212 7.13 26.90 -0.22
N GLU A 213 7.82 27.75 0.54
CA GLU A 213 8.68 28.82 0.00
C GLU A 213 10.05 28.29 -0.43
N GLU A 214 10.63 27.37 0.35
CA GLU A 214 12.01 26.91 0.17
C GLU A 214 12.14 25.66 -0.70
N ILE A 215 11.12 24.79 -0.71
CA ILE A 215 11.11 23.55 -1.52
C ILE A 215 10.02 23.63 -2.60
N GLY A 216 8.83 24.14 -2.25
CA GLY A 216 7.72 24.27 -3.19
C GLY A 216 7.39 22.94 -3.87
N HIS A 217 7.33 22.93 -5.20
CA HIS A 217 7.14 21.73 -6.03
C HIS A 217 8.44 21.22 -6.67
N ARG A 218 9.59 21.72 -6.22
CA ARG A 218 10.91 21.37 -6.75
C ARG A 218 11.62 20.49 -5.75
N ILE A 219 11.39 19.18 -5.85
CA ILE A 219 11.91 18.18 -4.90
C ILE A 219 13.42 18.31 -4.70
N SER A 220 14.17 18.60 -5.77
CA SER A 220 15.63 18.80 -5.73
C SER A 220 16.11 19.93 -4.80
N ASP A 221 15.27 20.93 -4.54
CA ASP A 221 15.61 22.06 -3.65
C ASP A 221 15.69 21.61 -2.18
N ALA A 222 15.11 20.45 -1.82
CA ALA A 222 15.24 19.85 -0.50
C ALA A 222 16.68 19.42 -0.17
N LYS A 223 17.57 19.33 -1.16
CA LYS A 223 18.99 19.00 -0.97
C LYS A 223 19.60 19.85 0.14
N LYS A 224 19.33 21.16 0.15
CA LYS A 224 19.94 22.13 1.08
C LYS A 224 19.63 21.86 2.55
N PHE A 225 18.57 21.08 2.82
CA PHE A 225 18.12 20.75 4.17
C PHE A 225 18.50 19.33 4.58
N ILE A 226 18.49 18.39 3.63
CA ILE A 226 18.60 16.95 3.93
C ILE A 226 20.04 16.44 3.78
N CYS A 227 20.85 17.01 2.88
CA CYS A 227 22.13 16.39 2.50
C CYS A 227 23.24 16.44 3.56
N THR A 228 23.01 17.16 4.67
CA THR A 228 23.96 17.25 5.79
C THR A 228 23.72 16.17 6.84
N ASP A 229 22.55 15.52 6.85
CA ASP A 229 22.23 14.46 7.79
C ASP A 229 22.72 13.10 7.26
N PRO A 230 23.61 12.39 7.99
CA PRO A 230 24.21 11.14 7.52
C PRO A 230 23.21 9.99 7.39
N ARG A 231 21.99 10.10 7.94
CA ARG A 231 20.93 9.10 7.76
C ARG A 231 20.37 9.09 6.33
N TYR A 232 20.55 10.17 5.58
CA TYR A 232 19.96 10.35 4.26
C TYR A 232 21.02 10.28 3.16
N ASP A 233 20.89 9.26 2.29
CA ASP A 233 21.68 9.19 1.06
C ASP A 233 21.05 10.07 -0.03
N TRP A 234 21.43 11.35 -0.04
CA TRP A 234 20.96 12.28 -1.07
C TRP A 234 21.35 11.84 -2.49
N SER A 235 22.46 11.14 -2.68
CA SER A 235 22.88 10.66 -4.01
C SER A 235 21.86 9.64 -4.54
N ALA A 236 21.48 8.68 -3.70
CA ALA A 236 20.46 7.69 -4.03
C ALA A 236 19.09 8.35 -4.27
N LEU A 237 18.67 9.30 -3.42
CA LEU A 237 17.42 10.06 -3.61
C LEU A 237 17.43 10.84 -4.93
N ALA A 238 18.49 11.60 -5.20
CA ALA A 238 18.61 12.42 -6.40
C ALA A 238 18.58 11.59 -7.68
N ALA A 239 19.17 10.38 -7.66
CA ALA A 239 19.11 9.45 -8.79
C ALA A 239 17.67 9.06 -9.15
N GLN A 240 16.81 8.89 -8.15
CA GLN A 240 15.38 8.58 -8.36
C GLN A 240 14.57 9.83 -8.73
N ILE A 241 14.81 10.97 -8.07
CA ILE A 241 14.13 12.24 -8.37
C ILE A 241 14.34 12.66 -9.82
N LYS A 242 15.54 12.43 -10.39
CA LYS A 242 15.85 12.73 -11.80
C LYS A 242 14.95 11.99 -12.81
N ASN A 243 14.35 10.87 -12.41
CA ASN A 243 13.46 10.11 -13.29
C ASN A 243 12.04 10.70 -13.37
N MET A 244 11.73 11.69 -12.54
CA MET A 244 10.39 12.28 -12.45
C MET A 244 10.32 13.60 -13.23
N PRO A 245 9.28 13.81 -14.07
CA PRO A 245 9.08 15.10 -14.71
C PRO A 245 8.62 16.16 -13.70
N GLU A 246 8.80 17.44 -14.03
CA GLU A 246 8.29 18.54 -13.21
C GLU A 246 6.75 18.48 -13.12
N LEU A 247 6.22 18.47 -11.89
CA LEU A 247 4.79 18.28 -11.61
C LEU A 247 3.90 19.29 -12.35
N VAL A 248 4.22 20.59 -12.25
CA VAL A 248 3.43 21.68 -12.83
C VAL A 248 3.39 21.56 -14.35
N ARG A 249 4.53 21.31 -14.98
CA ARG A 249 4.65 21.20 -16.43
C ARG A 249 3.87 19.98 -16.95
N ASN A 250 4.01 18.84 -16.27
CA ASN A 250 3.29 17.61 -16.56
C ASN A 250 1.76 17.79 -16.47
N ARG A 251 1.26 18.64 -15.55
CA ARG A 251 -0.19 18.87 -15.40
C ARG A 251 -0.85 19.36 -16.68
N TYR A 252 -0.21 20.33 -17.34
CA TYR A 252 -0.77 21.00 -18.52
C TYR A 252 -0.32 20.41 -19.85
N ASP A 253 0.64 19.47 -19.84
CA ASP A 253 1.11 18.80 -21.07
C ASP A 253 0.04 17.82 -21.61
N PRO A 254 -0.42 17.96 -22.87
CA PRO A 254 -1.36 17.01 -23.46
C PRO A 254 -0.76 15.63 -23.73
N GLN A 255 0.58 15.48 -23.70
CA GLN A 255 1.27 14.22 -23.96
C GLN A 255 0.92 13.15 -22.93
N SER A 256 0.65 11.93 -23.43
CA SER A 256 0.40 10.74 -22.61
C SER A 256 1.68 9.97 -22.36
N PHE A 257 1.83 9.39 -21.17
CA PHE A 257 2.95 8.51 -20.84
C PHE A 257 2.72 7.11 -21.42
N SER A 258 3.77 6.52 -22.00
CA SER A 258 3.83 5.08 -22.21
C SER A 258 3.88 4.33 -20.88
N ARG A 259 3.58 3.02 -20.91
CA ARG A 259 3.65 2.17 -19.71
C ARG A 259 5.07 2.12 -19.12
N THR A 260 6.09 2.07 -19.97
CA THR A 260 7.49 2.05 -19.55
C THR A 260 7.92 3.36 -18.89
N GLU A 261 7.50 4.52 -19.45
CA GLU A 261 7.79 5.82 -18.83
C GLU A 261 7.06 5.98 -17.50
N ALA A 262 5.78 5.60 -17.43
CA ALA A 262 5.02 5.64 -16.20
C ALA A 262 5.61 4.71 -15.13
N ARG A 263 5.99 3.47 -15.50
CA ARG A 263 6.71 2.53 -14.63
C ARG A 263 7.92 3.21 -14.01
N LYS A 264 8.75 3.84 -14.83
CA LYS A 264 9.98 4.48 -14.36
C LYS A 264 9.70 5.54 -13.30
N VAL A 265 8.68 6.38 -13.50
CA VAL A 265 8.30 7.42 -12.52
C VAL A 265 7.74 6.80 -11.24
N ILE A 266 6.79 5.87 -11.37
CA ILE A 266 6.08 5.26 -10.23
C ILE A 266 7.06 4.48 -9.34
N ILE A 267 7.93 3.66 -9.93
CA ILE A 267 8.95 2.90 -9.18
C ILE A 267 9.97 3.85 -8.54
N SER A 268 10.38 4.92 -9.24
CA SER A 268 11.30 5.91 -8.65
C SER A 268 10.68 6.63 -7.46
N ALA A 269 9.39 6.98 -7.53
CA ALA A 269 8.67 7.58 -6.42
C ALA A 269 8.56 6.63 -5.22
N GLN A 270 8.17 5.37 -5.45
CA GLN A 270 8.15 4.34 -4.41
C GLN A 270 9.53 4.21 -3.75
N ARG A 271 10.59 4.17 -4.56
CA ARG A 271 11.96 4.08 -4.06
C ARG A 271 12.35 5.27 -3.19
N VAL A 272 11.95 6.50 -3.56
CA VAL A 272 12.16 7.70 -2.73
C VAL A 272 11.49 7.56 -1.37
N ILE A 273 10.25 7.07 -1.33
CA ILE A 273 9.52 6.88 -0.08
C ILE A 273 10.22 5.82 0.78
N ALA A 274 10.61 4.69 0.19
CA ALA A 274 11.32 3.62 0.90
C ALA A 274 12.71 4.05 1.42
N LEU A 275 13.45 4.85 0.66
CA LEU A 275 14.72 5.42 1.11
C LEU A 275 14.53 6.30 2.35
N ASN A 276 13.54 7.18 2.34
CA ASN A 276 13.24 8.02 3.49
C ASN A 276 12.72 7.21 4.68
N ALA A 277 11.89 6.18 4.43
CA ALA A 277 11.41 5.25 5.45
C ALA A 277 12.58 4.55 6.18
N ALA A 278 13.56 4.06 5.40
CA ALA A 278 14.79 3.48 5.95
C ALA A 278 15.61 4.51 6.73
N SER A 279 15.65 5.79 6.32
CA SER A 279 16.37 6.85 7.05
C SER A 279 15.77 7.19 8.42
N TYR A 280 14.48 6.94 8.66
CA TYR A 280 13.85 7.19 9.97
C TYR A 280 14.28 6.19 11.05
N SER A 281 14.54 4.94 10.66
CA SER A 281 14.78 3.82 11.57
C SER A 281 16.15 3.15 11.42
N GLY A 282 16.81 3.33 10.27
CA GLY A 282 17.98 2.55 9.87
C GLY A 282 17.66 1.12 9.42
N ALA A 283 16.39 0.71 9.44
CA ALA A 283 15.95 -0.63 9.07
C ALA A 283 15.70 -0.75 7.56
N THR A 284 16.02 -1.90 6.98
CA THR A 284 15.61 -2.26 5.63
C THR A 284 15.31 -3.75 5.52
N SER A 285 14.20 -4.05 4.86
CA SER A 285 13.67 -5.36 4.54
C SER A 285 14.58 -6.11 3.55
N ARG A 286 15.42 -5.41 2.79
CA ARG A 286 16.43 -6.02 1.90
C ARG A 286 17.36 -6.98 2.65
N ASN A 287 17.77 -6.61 3.86
CA ASN A 287 18.67 -7.45 4.68
C ASN A 287 17.94 -8.64 5.31
N LYS A 288 16.60 -8.61 5.35
CA LYS A 288 15.76 -9.62 6.03
C LYS A 288 15.16 -10.63 5.04
N PHE A 289 14.76 -10.19 3.84
CA PHE A 289 14.02 -11.01 2.88
C PHE A 289 14.79 -11.36 1.62
N TYR A 290 15.97 -10.78 1.39
CA TYR A 290 16.67 -10.92 0.12
C TYR A 290 18.13 -11.36 0.29
N VAL A 291 18.45 -12.53 -0.26
CA VAL A 291 19.81 -12.99 -0.50
C VAL A 291 20.01 -12.98 -2.02
N PRO A 292 20.96 -12.22 -2.57
CA PRO A 292 21.16 -12.15 -4.02
C PRO A 292 21.35 -13.53 -4.64
N THR A 293 20.62 -13.79 -5.72
CA THR A 293 20.85 -14.95 -6.57
C THR A 293 22.23 -14.78 -7.25
N ARG A 294 23.23 -15.55 -6.81
CA ARG A 294 24.57 -15.58 -7.43
C ARG A 294 24.57 -16.34 -8.75
#